data_AF-A0AAV3Z1I0-F1
#
_entry.id   AF-A0AAV3Z1I0-F1
#
_cell.length_a   1.000
_cell.length_b   1.000
_cell.length_c   1.000
_cell.angle_alpha   90.00
_cell.angle_beta   90.00
_cell.angle_gamma   90.00
#
_symmetry.space_group_name_H-M   'P 1'
#
loop_
_entity.id
_entity.type
_entity.pdbx_description
1 polymer ?
#
loop_
_entity_poly.entity_id
_entity_poly.type
_entity_poly.pdbx_seq_one_letter_code
_entity_poly.pdbx_strand_id
1 'polypeptide(L)'
;MNHSDRDLKTKLWGKRIVTPTKNLYLAYYTSFLYSQQIEINRYARAIINSKDLPLLSNRSRFKLWKPVTLREMWNFIAICIHMGPDKKPTLHDYWTRHLVFHSSFAPKVMVRERFLSILAFLHINDNDSFVPHGQPDYDPIQKIRPFVDYLNAKFKEVYQPQREVCID
;
A
#
# COMPACT_ATOMS: atom_id res chain seq x y z
N MET A 1 35.65 -16.44 -29.91
CA MET A 1 34.75 -16.42 -28.74
C MET A 1 34.65 -17.83 -28.20
N ASN A 2 35.44 -18.15 -27.16
CA ASN A 2 35.55 -19.51 -26.64
C ASN A 2 34.35 -19.89 -25.76
N HIS A 3 34.01 -21.18 -25.81
CA HIS A 3 32.84 -21.79 -25.18
C HIS A 3 32.79 -21.60 -23.64
N SER A 4 33.94 -21.31 -23.00
CA SER A 4 34.09 -21.13 -21.55
C SER A 4 33.52 -19.81 -20.99
N ASP A 5 33.37 -18.76 -21.82
CA ASP A 5 32.85 -17.46 -21.35
C ASP A 5 31.32 -17.45 -21.17
N ARG A 6 30.61 -18.40 -21.80
CA ARG A 6 29.16 -18.53 -21.65
C ARG A 6 28.75 -19.12 -20.30
N ASP A 7 29.56 -20.02 -19.74
CA ASP A 7 29.28 -20.68 -18.45
C ASP A 7 29.58 -19.82 -17.21
N LEU A 8 30.43 -18.80 -17.34
CA LEU A 8 30.68 -17.83 -16.27
C LEU A 8 29.54 -16.83 -16.12
N LYS A 9 28.86 -16.47 -17.21
CA LYS A 9 27.72 -15.54 -17.18
C LYS A 9 26.45 -16.18 -16.61
N THR A 10 26.24 -17.48 -16.79
CA THR A 10 25.06 -18.19 -16.25
C THR A 10 25.19 -18.52 -14.76
N LYS A 11 26.41 -18.64 -14.21
CA LYS A 11 26.64 -18.90 -12.77
C LYS A 11 26.46 -17.70 -11.84
N LEU A 12 26.47 -16.46 -12.36
CA LEU A 12 26.36 -15.25 -11.53
C LEU A 12 24.91 -14.86 -11.18
N TRP A 13 23.91 -15.43 -11.85
CA TRP A 13 22.48 -15.13 -11.59
C TRP A 13 21.83 -16.06 -10.55
N GLY A 14 22.54 -17.08 -10.06
CA GLY A 14 21.99 -18.12 -9.19
C GLY A 14 22.21 -17.95 -7.68
N LYS A 15 22.97 -16.94 -7.22
CA LYS A 15 23.16 -16.73 -5.79
C LYS A 15 22.10 -15.78 -5.24
N ARG A 16 21.18 -16.32 -4.43
CA ARG A 16 20.29 -15.52 -3.56
C ARG A 16 21.17 -14.66 -2.65
N ILE A 17 21.42 -13.42 -3.07
CA ILE A 17 21.97 -12.40 -2.18
C ILE A 17 20.84 -12.00 -1.23
N VAL A 18 20.83 -12.62 -0.04
CA VAL A 18 20.19 -12.06 1.14
C VAL A 18 21.20 -11.09 1.73
N THR A 19 21.21 -9.84 1.25
CA THR A 19 22.01 -8.78 1.86
C THR A 19 21.37 -8.33 3.18
N PRO A 20 22.15 -7.94 4.21
CA PRO A 20 21.64 -7.33 5.44
C PRO A 20 20.69 -6.16 5.19
N THR A 21 20.89 -5.44 4.08
CA THR A 21 20.02 -4.37 3.61
C THR A 21 18.60 -4.83 3.30
N LYS A 22 18.37 -6.01 2.71
CA LYS A 22 17.00 -6.50 2.43
C LYS A 22 16.18 -6.72 3.70
N ASN A 23 16.82 -7.20 4.77
CA ASN A 23 16.15 -7.43 6.05
C ASN A 23 15.80 -6.12 6.75
N LEU A 24 16.69 -5.11 6.67
CA LEU A 24 16.43 -3.77 7.19
C LEU A 24 15.29 -3.10 6.40
N TYR A 25 15.32 -3.14 5.07
CA TYR A 25 14.24 -2.59 4.25
C TYR A 25 12.90 -3.24 4.58
N LEU A 26 12.86 -4.58 4.64
CA LEU A 26 11.63 -5.29 4.98
C LEU A 26 11.14 -4.92 6.38
N ALA A 27 12.02 -4.77 7.36
CA ALA A 27 11.66 -4.35 8.72
C ALA A 27 11.07 -2.93 8.74
N TYR A 28 11.66 -1.97 8.02
CA TYR A 28 11.14 -0.59 7.94
C TYR A 28 9.76 -0.51 7.28
N TYR A 29 9.57 -1.18 6.15
CA TYR A 29 8.25 -1.21 5.49
C TYR A 29 7.23 -1.95 6.35
N THR A 30 7.65 -2.98 7.09
CA THR A 30 6.78 -3.72 8.00
C THR A 30 6.27 -2.84 9.15
N SER A 31 7.15 -2.05 9.79
CA SER A 31 6.72 -1.17 10.88
C SER A 31 5.78 -0.07 10.39
N PHE A 32 6.03 0.47 9.20
CA PHE A 32 5.11 1.42 8.57
C PHE A 32 3.76 0.77 8.26
N LEU A 33 3.72 -0.37 7.58
CA LEU A 33 2.45 -1.04 7.29
C LEU A 33 1.69 -1.47 8.55
N TYR A 34 2.40 -1.79 9.62
CA TYR A 34 1.81 -2.06 10.91
C TYR A 34 1.16 -0.81 11.53
N SER A 35 1.79 0.37 11.45
CA SER A 35 1.16 1.61 11.92
C SER A 35 -0.09 1.95 11.09
N GLN A 36 -0.01 1.78 9.77
CA GLN A 36 -1.16 1.98 8.88
C GLN A 36 -2.31 1.01 9.17
N GLN A 37 -1.98 -0.26 9.45
CA GLN A 37 -2.97 -1.26 9.85
C GLN A 37 -3.71 -0.83 11.12
N ILE A 38 -2.99 -0.32 12.13
CA ILE A 38 -3.60 0.16 13.37
C ILE A 38 -4.56 1.32 13.08
N GLU A 39 -4.13 2.27 12.27
CA GLU A 39 -4.94 3.46 11.97
C GLU A 39 -6.20 3.13 11.17
N ILE A 40 -6.10 2.31 10.13
CA ILE A 40 -7.27 1.83 9.37
C ILE A 40 -8.28 1.12 10.29
N ASN A 41 -7.78 0.30 11.22
CA ASN A 41 -8.65 -0.41 12.16
C ASN A 41 -9.29 0.53 13.19
N ARG A 42 -8.56 1.55 13.65
CA ARG A 42 -9.07 2.59 14.54
C ARG A 42 -10.16 3.40 13.84
N TYR A 43 -9.88 3.92 12.64
CA TYR A 43 -10.81 4.69 11.84
C TYR A 43 -12.08 3.91 11.52
N ALA A 44 -11.94 2.66 11.06
CA ALA A 44 -13.08 1.81 10.79
C ALA A 44 -13.95 1.59 12.03
N ARG A 45 -13.35 1.38 13.20
CA ARG A 45 -14.09 1.25 14.46
C ARG A 45 -14.85 2.54 14.81
N ALA A 46 -14.23 3.71 14.64
CA ALA A 46 -14.87 4.99 14.90
C ALA A 46 -16.10 5.20 14.00
N ILE A 47 -15.98 4.91 12.70
CA ILE A 47 -17.09 5.02 11.75
C ILE A 47 -18.19 3.99 12.04
N ILE A 48 -17.82 2.75 12.35
CA ILE A 48 -18.78 1.67 12.66
C ILE A 48 -19.57 1.97 13.94
N ASN A 49 -18.91 2.56 14.93
CA ASN A 49 -19.56 2.95 16.18
C ASN A 49 -20.31 4.28 16.08
N SER A 50 -20.22 4.99 14.94
CA SER A 50 -20.98 6.21 14.71
C SER A 50 -22.48 5.91 14.62
N LYS A 51 -23.30 6.89 15.01
CA LYS A 51 -24.76 6.74 15.11
C LYS A 51 -25.46 6.49 13.76
N ASP A 52 -24.75 6.64 12.65
CA ASP A 52 -25.30 6.53 11.29
C ASP A 52 -25.19 5.11 10.69
N LEU A 53 -24.37 4.22 11.27
CA LEU A 53 -24.23 2.85 10.78
C LEU A 53 -25.55 2.02 10.76
N PRO A 54 -26.48 2.16 11.73
CA PRO A 54 -27.75 1.44 11.71
C PRO A 54 -28.59 1.67 10.44
N LEU A 55 -28.39 2.81 9.76
CA LEU A 55 -29.12 3.19 8.54
C LEU A 55 -28.61 2.50 7.27
N LEU A 56 -27.43 1.88 7.32
CA LEU A 56 -26.85 1.22 6.15
C LEU A 56 -27.46 -0.17 5.91
N SER A 57 -27.62 -0.56 4.64
CA SER A 57 -28.05 -1.91 4.26
C SER A 57 -27.20 -3.01 4.93
N ASN A 58 -27.79 -4.15 5.28
CA ASN A 58 -27.05 -5.31 5.83
C ASN A 58 -25.96 -5.84 4.89
N ARG A 59 -26.04 -5.54 3.59
CA ARG A 59 -24.99 -5.86 2.60
C ARG A 59 -23.91 -4.79 2.49
N SER A 60 -24.02 -3.72 3.27
CA SER A 60 -23.04 -2.64 3.30
C SER A 60 -21.68 -3.18 3.72
N ARG A 61 -20.64 -2.79 2.97
CA ARG A 61 -19.24 -3.10 3.28
C ARG A 61 -18.85 -2.67 4.70
N PHE A 62 -19.55 -1.70 5.26
CA PHE A 62 -19.34 -1.20 6.61
C PHE A 62 -19.83 -2.19 7.69
N LYS A 63 -20.96 -2.89 7.46
CA LYS A 63 -21.49 -3.89 8.40
C LYS A 63 -20.72 -5.21 8.37
N LEU A 64 -20.11 -5.54 7.23
CA LEU A 64 -19.28 -6.74 7.05
C LEU A 64 -17.80 -6.50 7.36
N TRP A 65 -17.45 -5.33 7.91
CA TRP A 65 -16.07 -5.00 8.24
C TRP A 65 -15.50 -5.98 9.26
N LYS A 66 -14.23 -6.32 9.05
CA LYS A 66 -13.41 -7.04 10.01
C LYS A 66 -12.04 -6.37 10.10
N PRO A 67 -11.38 -6.39 11.27
CA PRO A 67 -10.05 -5.81 11.43
C PRO A 67 -9.08 -6.32 10.35
N VAL A 68 -8.31 -5.41 9.78
CA VAL A 68 -7.24 -5.69 8.82
C VAL A 68 -6.03 -6.23 9.56
N THR A 69 -5.45 -7.29 9.01
CA THR A 69 -4.19 -7.88 9.48
C THR A 69 -2.99 -7.34 8.70
N LEU A 70 -1.79 -7.45 9.26
CA LEU A 70 -0.56 -7.04 8.59
C LEU A 70 -0.37 -7.76 7.25
N ARG A 71 -0.73 -9.06 7.19
CA ARG A 71 -0.71 -9.84 5.96
C ARG A 71 -1.66 -9.29 4.90
N GLU A 72 -2.85 -8.86 5.30
CA GLU A 72 -3.80 -8.22 4.38
C GLU A 72 -3.29 -6.86 3.89
N MET A 73 -2.57 -6.09 4.72
CA MET A 73 -1.90 -4.86 4.26
C MET A 73 -0.85 -5.14 3.19
N TRP A 74 -0.01 -6.16 3.39
CA TRP A 74 0.95 -6.59 2.37
C TRP A 74 0.27 -7.01 1.06
N ASN A 75 -0.80 -7.81 1.16
CA ASN A 75 -1.58 -8.23 0.00
C ASN A 75 -2.24 -7.03 -0.72
N PHE A 76 -2.77 -6.07 0.04
CA PHE A 76 -3.38 -4.85 -0.50
C PHE A 76 -2.35 -4.04 -1.29
N ILE A 77 -1.17 -3.78 -0.72
CA ILE A 77 -0.08 -3.07 -1.39
C ILE A 77 0.44 -3.83 -2.60
N ALA A 78 0.57 -5.16 -2.52
CA ALA A 78 0.98 -5.97 -3.66
C ALA A 78 0.02 -5.83 -4.86
N ILE A 79 -1.29 -5.77 -4.60
CA ILE A 79 -2.29 -5.51 -5.64
C ILE A 79 -2.14 -4.08 -6.16
N CYS A 80 -2.01 -3.05 -5.31
CA CYS A 80 -1.79 -1.67 -5.75
C CYS A 80 -0.55 -1.53 -6.66
N ILE A 81 0.55 -2.21 -6.32
CA ILE A 81 1.77 -2.24 -7.15
C ILE A 81 1.48 -2.93 -8.50
N HIS A 82 0.75 -4.04 -8.50
CA HIS A 82 0.34 -4.76 -9.72
C HIS A 82 -0.51 -3.90 -10.67
N MET A 83 -1.35 -3.01 -10.12
CA MET A 83 -2.17 -2.07 -10.93
C MET A 83 -1.34 -1.05 -11.72
N GLY A 84 -0.09 -0.81 -11.32
CA GLY A 84 0.82 0.10 -12.02
C GLY A 84 1.13 -0.33 -13.46
N PRO A 85 1.72 -1.52 -13.68
CA PRO A 85 1.99 -2.05 -15.00
C PRO A 85 0.74 -2.63 -15.70
N ASP A 86 -0.20 -3.25 -14.97
CA ASP A 86 -1.39 -3.89 -15.54
C ASP A 86 -2.63 -3.00 -15.40
N LYS A 87 -2.65 -1.85 -16.08
CA LYS A 87 -3.75 -0.88 -15.97
C LYS A 87 -5.03 -1.42 -16.61
N LYS A 88 -6.09 -1.57 -15.81
CA LYS A 88 -7.44 -1.93 -16.30
C LYS A 88 -8.38 -0.71 -16.36
N PRO A 89 -9.45 -0.75 -17.19
CA PRO A 89 -10.38 0.36 -17.32
C PRO A 89 -11.10 0.71 -16.02
N THR A 90 -11.47 -0.31 -15.24
CA THR A 90 -12.10 -0.11 -13.94
C THR A 90 -11.43 -0.94 -12.86
N LEU A 91 -11.62 -0.54 -11.60
CA LEU A 91 -11.13 -1.29 -10.44
C LEU A 91 -11.74 -2.70 -10.36
N HIS A 92 -12.97 -2.88 -10.86
CA HIS A 92 -13.64 -4.19 -10.86
C HIS A 92 -13.00 -5.17 -11.85
N ASP A 93 -12.40 -4.67 -12.92
CA ASP A 93 -11.83 -5.49 -13.98
C ASP A 93 -10.60 -6.28 -13.52
N TYR A 94 -9.91 -5.87 -12.46
CA TYR A 94 -8.84 -6.66 -11.85
C TYR A 94 -9.32 -8.02 -11.30
N TRP A 95 -10.62 -8.18 -11.05
CA TRP A 95 -11.22 -9.43 -10.58
C TRP A 95 -12.19 -10.06 -11.58
N THR A 96 -12.25 -9.55 -12.81
CA THR A 96 -13.15 -10.09 -13.82
C THR A 96 -12.65 -11.42 -14.39
N ARG A 97 -13.62 -12.23 -14.83
CA ARG A 97 -13.37 -13.44 -15.64
C ARG A 97 -13.50 -13.15 -17.14
N HIS A 98 -13.82 -11.91 -17.52
CA HIS A 98 -13.91 -11.52 -18.92
C HIS A 98 -12.55 -11.67 -19.60
N LEU A 99 -12.51 -12.37 -20.73
CA LEU A 99 -11.28 -12.82 -21.39
C LEU A 99 -10.28 -11.68 -21.63
N VAL A 100 -10.76 -10.51 -22.04
CA VAL A 100 -9.93 -9.34 -22.40
C VAL A 100 -9.21 -8.73 -21.19
N PHE A 101 -9.82 -8.78 -20.01
CA PHE A 101 -9.29 -8.11 -18.81
C PHE A 101 -8.85 -9.09 -17.73
N HIS A 102 -8.96 -10.40 -17.99
CA HIS A 102 -8.65 -11.41 -17.00
C HIS A 102 -7.19 -11.29 -16.54
N SER A 103 -7.01 -11.12 -15.23
CA SER A 103 -5.71 -11.14 -14.57
C SER A 103 -5.79 -12.10 -13.39
N SER A 104 -4.90 -13.10 -13.34
CA SER A 104 -4.96 -14.11 -12.29
C SER A 104 -4.35 -13.64 -10.96
N PHE A 105 -3.60 -12.53 -10.96
CA PHE A 105 -2.87 -12.07 -9.79
C PHE A 105 -3.79 -11.58 -8.67
N ALA A 106 -4.58 -10.53 -8.92
CA ALA A 106 -5.41 -9.93 -7.88
C ALA A 106 -6.41 -10.93 -7.23
N PRO A 107 -7.14 -11.77 -8.00
CA PRO A 107 -8.04 -12.78 -7.43
C PRO A 107 -7.35 -13.84 -6.58
N LYS A 108 -6.09 -14.19 -6.88
CA LYS A 108 -5.29 -15.14 -6.08
C LYS A 108 -4.80 -14.52 -4.77
N VAL A 109 -4.56 -13.21 -4.75
CA VAL A 109 -3.96 -12.50 -3.61
C VAL A 109 -5.03 -12.09 -2.58
N MET A 110 -6.16 -11.54 -3.04
CA MET A 110 -7.24 -11.10 -2.16
C MET A 110 -8.56 -11.07 -2.93
N VAL A 111 -9.66 -11.45 -2.28
CA VAL A 111 -11.00 -11.29 -2.88
C VAL A 111 -11.37 -9.81 -3.02
N ARG A 112 -12.06 -9.45 -4.11
CA ARG A 112 -12.39 -8.06 -4.46
C ARG A 112 -13.06 -7.31 -3.32
N GLU A 113 -14.03 -7.94 -2.67
CA GLU A 113 -14.86 -7.37 -1.61
C GLU A 113 -14.02 -6.99 -0.40
N ARG A 114 -12.98 -7.78 -0.11
CA ARG A 114 -12.02 -7.48 0.96
C ARG A 114 -11.11 -6.32 0.56
N PHE A 115 -10.62 -6.29 -0.68
CA PHE A 115 -9.84 -5.16 -1.19
C PHE A 115 -10.63 -3.85 -1.12
N LEU A 116 -11.87 -3.84 -1.62
CA LEU A 116 -12.76 -2.69 -1.60
C LEU A 116 -13.15 -2.28 -0.17
N SER A 117 -13.27 -3.25 0.74
CA SER A 117 -13.50 -3.00 2.16
C SER A 117 -12.31 -2.25 2.77
N ILE A 118 -11.07 -2.73 2.58
CA ILE A 118 -9.86 -2.05 3.06
C ILE A 118 -9.74 -0.65 2.43
N LEU A 119 -9.96 -0.53 1.12
CA LEU A 119 -9.91 0.74 0.40
C LEU A 119 -10.90 1.76 0.96
N ALA A 120 -12.11 1.33 1.35
CA ALA A 120 -13.15 2.20 1.90
C ALA A 120 -12.80 2.80 3.26
N PHE A 121 -11.94 2.13 4.05
CA PHE A 121 -11.50 2.59 5.36
C PHE A 121 -10.01 3.00 5.37
N LEU A 122 -9.39 3.16 4.20
CA LEU A 122 -8.00 3.55 4.09
C LEU A 122 -7.79 4.91 4.75
N HIS A 123 -7.03 4.91 5.84
CA HIS A 123 -6.77 6.09 6.66
C HIS A 123 -5.34 6.07 7.17
N ILE A 124 -4.65 7.19 7.05
CA ILE A 124 -3.20 7.30 7.22
C ILE A 124 -2.83 8.22 8.40
N ASN A 125 -3.73 9.12 8.79
CA ASN A 125 -3.52 10.08 9.87
C ASN A 125 -4.68 10.04 10.86
N ASP A 126 -4.47 10.49 12.09
CA ASP A 126 -5.51 10.61 13.10
C ASP A 126 -6.43 11.80 12.78
N ASN A 127 -7.75 11.58 12.67
CA ASN A 127 -8.70 12.67 12.44
C ASN A 127 -8.81 13.64 13.61
N ASP A 128 -8.48 13.21 14.83
CA ASP A 128 -8.53 14.08 16.01
C ASP A 128 -7.45 15.17 15.94
N SER A 129 -6.46 15.01 15.05
CA SER A 129 -5.44 16.03 14.78
C SER A 129 -5.89 17.10 13.78
N PHE A 130 -7.05 16.96 13.13
CA PHE A 130 -7.44 17.78 11.97
C PHE A 130 -7.52 19.28 12.30
N VAL A 131 -6.80 20.08 11.52
CA VAL A 131 -6.83 21.54 11.60
C VAL A 131 -7.72 22.10 10.48
N PRO A 132 -8.77 22.89 10.78
CA PRO A 132 -9.62 23.49 9.76
C PRO A 132 -8.88 24.52 8.87
N HIS A 133 -9.37 24.67 7.64
CA HIS A 133 -8.85 25.68 6.72
C HIS A 133 -8.96 27.09 7.32
N GLY A 134 -7.88 27.88 7.18
CA GLY A 134 -7.81 29.25 7.69
C GLY A 134 -7.41 29.39 9.16
N GLN A 135 -7.18 28.27 9.86
CA GLN A 135 -6.55 28.28 11.19
C GLN A 135 -5.02 28.29 11.08
N PRO A 136 -4.32 28.80 12.10
CA PRO A 136 -2.88 28.56 12.27
C PRO A 136 -2.61 27.05 12.20
N ASP A 137 -1.51 26.66 11.56
CA ASP A 137 -1.09 25.26 11.37
C ASP A 137 -1.94 24.40 10.41
N TYR A 138 -2.82 25.03 9.62
CA TYR A 138 -3.52 24.32 8.54
C TYR A 138 -2.53 23.72 7.53
N ASP A 139 -2.61 22.40 7.35
CA ASP A 139 -1.85 21.66 6.34
C ASP A 139 -2.78 21.05 5.27
N PRO A 140 -2.70 21.50 4.00
CA PRO A 140 -3.54 20.98 2.93
C PRO A 140 -3.43 19.46 2.71
N ILE A 141 -2.29 18.85 3.05
CA ILE A 141 -2.05 17.41 2.87
C ILE A 141 -2.03 16.65 4.19
N GLN A 142 -2.61 17.22 5.26
CA GLN A 142 -2.61 16.62 6.60
C GLN A 142 -3.04 15.14 6.60
N LYS A 143 -4.04 14.78 5.80
CA LYS A 143 -4.55 13.39 5.70
C LYS A 143 -3.49 12.36 5.28
N ILE A 144 -2.46 12.78 4.55
CA ILE A 144 -1.37 11.91 4.08
C ILE A 144 -0.01 12.32 4.66
N ARG A 145 0.05 13.34 5.51
CA ARG A 145 1.29 13.88 6.08
C ARG A 145 2.17 12.81 6.73
N PRO A 146 1.66 11.88 7.56
CA PRO A 146 2.51 10.84 8.16
C PRO A 146 3.21 9.95 7.13
N PHE A 147 2.56 9.71 5.99
CA PHE A 147 3.15 8.93 4.90
C PHE A 147 4.22 9.73 4.15
N VAL A 148 3.94 10.99 3.83
CA VAL A 148 4.89 11.88 3.15
C VAL A 148 6.15 12.07 3.98
N ASP A 149 6.01 12.31 5.29
CA ASP A 149 7.14 12.52 6.19
C ASP A 149 7.96 11.24 6.35
N TYR A 150 7.29 10.08 6.45
CA TYR A 150 7.96 8.78 6.47
C TYR A 150 8.79 8.56 5.19
N LEU A 151 8.19 8.78 4.01
CA LEU A 151 8.89 8.60 2.74
C LEU A 151 10.06 9.57 2.60
N ASN A 152 9.87 10.84 2.94
CA ASN A 152 10.93 11.86 2.88
C ASN A 152 12.10 11.51 3.81
N ALA A 153 11.83 11.05 5.02
CA ALA A 153 12.86 10.58 5.94
C ALA A 153 13.62 9.40 5.32
N LYS A 154 12.91 8.43 4.73
CA LYS A 154 13.54 7.26 4.11
C LYS A 154 14.33 7.59 2.85
N PHE A 155 13.83 8.44 1.97
CA PHE A 155 14.56 8.84 0.77
C PHE A 155 15.87 9.54 1.14
N LYS A 156 15.89 10.37 2.20
CA LYS A 156 17.12 10.99 2.71
C LYS A 156 18.12 9.98 3.29
N GLU A 157 17.64 8.92 3.94
CA GLU A 157 18.50 7.85 4.45
C GLU A 157 19.11 7.00 3.33
N VAL A 158 18.35 6.73 2.27
CA VAL A 158 18.75 5.75 1.24
C VAL A 158 19.43 6.35 0.02
N TYR A 159 19.24 7.65 -0.21
CA TYR A 159 19.73 8.33 -1.40
C TYR A 159 20.53 9.58 -1.02
N GLN A 160 21.80 9.57 -1.42
CA GLN A 160 22.66 10.74 -1.40
C GLN A 160 22.72 11.32 -2.81
N PRO A 161 22.24 12.56 -3.04
CA PRO A 161 22.35 13.20 -4.35
C PRO A 161 23.80 13.32 -4.79
N GLN A 162 24.03 13.14 -6.10
CA GLN A 162 25.33 13.38 -6.72
C GLN A 162 25.45 14.84 -7.17
N ARG A 163 26.55 15.17 -7.85
CA ARG A 163 26.85 16.56 -8.27
C ARG A 163 25.76 17.18 -9.14
N GLU A 164 25.11 16.38 -9.96
CA GLU A 164 24.11 16.84 -10.93
C GLU A 164 22.72 16.39 -10.46
N VAL A 165 21.85 17.37 -10.21
CA VAL A 165 20.46 17.15 -9.78
C VAL A 165 19.57 17.99 -10.68
N CYS A 166 18.49 17.38 -11.18
CA CYS A 166 17.45 18.07 -11.95
C CYS A 166 16.22 18.27 -11.07
N ILE A 167 15.56 19.41 -11.21
CA ILE A 167 14.29 19.75 -10.57
C ILE A 167 13.33 20.16 -11.69
N ASP A 168 12.14 19.58 -11.71
CA ASP A 168 11.03 19.87 -12.64
C ASP A 168 9.77 20.22 -11.81
#